data_AF-A0A2A6FQL3-F1
#
_entry.id   AF-A0A2A6FQL3-F1
#
_cell.length_a   1.000
_cell.length_b   1.000
_cell.length_c   1.000
_cell.angle_alpha   90.00
_cell.angle_beta   90.00
_cell.angle_gamma   90.00
#
_symmetry.space_group_name_H-M   'P 1'
#
loop_
_entity.id
_entity.type
_entity.pdbx_description
1 polymer ?
#
loop_
_entity_poly.entity_id
_entity_poly.type
_entity_poly.pdbx_seq_one_letter_code
_entity_poly.pdbx_strand_id
1 'polypeptide(L)'
;MKLTVQVCVGITIASLVSLGALAPAHATEPVLVNGIDLSVNAQNGALPQSVDTRAKTVVSAESHTLGLGVGLPGEVVETTAVPLTGEAAAHFNGVGMPLLTTSLDGAKLTTFGTANGSQSLISIGFNAAPTQYDFPLIIPSDATVTLSEDGGAAITSATGTTIGTVAPAWAYDAAGVAVPTHFELVGTVLRQIVDHSDTSLSYPITADPRVSWEWWGVAVKLTHSETVDVASNFQPAYAATAFCLYVPVPIANVACVFAINLRLWTWQKPIKDAAAQAGRCAQLNAPYIGGVIAWNVTNEKC
;
A
#
# COMPACT_ATOMS: atom_id res chain seq x y z
N MET A 1 -46.66 18.02 -27.96
CA MET A 1 -46.76 17.22 -26.72
C MET A 1 -45.39 16.61 -26.48
N LYS A 2 -44.66 17.10 -25.47
CA LYS A 2 -43.35 16.59 -25.05
C LYS A 2 -43.58 15.38 -24.15
N LEU A 3 -42.82 14.31 -24.33
CA LEU A 3 -42.51 13.37 -23.25
C LEU A 3 -41.00 13.09 -23.30
N THR A 4 -40.36 13.50 -22.22
CA THR A 4 -38.93 13.38 -21.94
C THR A 4 -38.66 11.98 -21.36
N VAL A 5 -37.61 11.30 -21.81
CA VAL A 5 -37.01 10.17 -21.10
C VAL A 5 -35.54 10.50 -20.82
N GLN A 6 -35.18 10.29 -19.57
CA GLN A 6 -33.99 10.72 -18.86
C GLN A 6 -32.83 9.74 -19.12
N VAL A 7 -31.72 10.25 -19.65
CA VAL A 7 -30.46 9.49 -19.79
C VAL A 7 -29.67 9.65 -18.49
N CYS A 8 -29.33 8.54 -17.83
CA CYS A 8 -28.46 8.52 -16.66
C CYS A 8 -27.02 8.86 -17.06
N VAL A 9 -26.40 9.70 -16.23
CA VAL A 9 -25.10 10.34 -16.40
C VAL A 9 -23.97 9.30 -16.40
N GLY A 10 -23.24 9.22 -17.51
CA GLY A 10 -21.89 8.70 -17.53
C GLY A 10 -20.91 9.78 -17.06
N ILE A 11 -20.01 9.44 -16.14
CA ILE A 11 -18.83 10.25 -15.86
C ILE A 11 -17.63 9.50 -16.44
N THR A 12 -17.21 9.97 -17.61
CA THR A 12 -15.89 9.78 -18.19
C THR A 12 -14.81 10.25 -17.21
N ILE A 13 -13.93 9.34 -16.77
CA ILE A 13 -12.65 9.74 -16.17
C ILE A 13 -11.73 10.10 -17.34
N ALA A 14 -11.66 11.40 -17.62
CA ALA A 14 -10.78 11.96 -18.63
C ALA A 14 -9.33 12.00 -18.12
N SER A 15 -8.44 11.57 -18.99
CA SER A 15 -6.98 11.73 -18.96
C SER A 15 -6.53 13.12 -18.52
N LEU A 16 -5.62 13.20 -17.56
CA LEU A 16 -4.58 14.24 -17.44
C LEU A 16 -3.71 13.94 -16.21
N VAL A 17 -2.59 13.22 -16.40
CA VAL A 17 -1.36 13.49 -15.63
C VAL A 17 -0.22 13.54 -16.64
N SER A 18 0.24 14.76 -16.85
CA SER A 18 1.41 15.17 -17.60
C SER A 18 2.67 14.43 -17.18
N LEU A 19 3.56 14.19 -18.15
CA LEU A 19 4.97 13.86 -17.93
C LEU A 19 5.57 14.82 -16.89
N GLY A 20 5.84 14.30 -15.69
CA GLY A 20 6.76 14.92 -14.75
C GLY A 20 8.16 14.42 -15.06
N ALA A 21 9.00 15.31 -15.61
CA ALA A 21 10.43 15.09 -15.71
C ALA A 21 11.01 14.74 -14.32
N LEU A 22 12.07 13.94 -14.30
CA LEU A 22 12.97 13.81 -13.14
C LEU A 22 13.50 15.21 -12.78
N ALA A 23 12.83 15.89 -11.86
CA ALA A 23 13.31 17.10 -11.22
C ALA A 23 13.86 16.71 -9.83
N PRO A 24 14.92 17.38 -9.35
CA PRO A 24 15.48 17.09 -8.03
C PRO A 24 14.45 17.48 -6.95
N ALA A 25 14.53 16.78 -5.82
CA ALA A 25 13.64 16.91 -4.66
C ALA A 25 13.37 18.38 -4.27
N HIS A 26 12.21 18.89 -4.67
CA HIS A 26 11.56 20.06 -4.09
C HIS A 26 10.12 19.68 -3.79
N ALA A 27 9.65 20.06 -2.60
CA ALA A 27 8.34 19.73 -2.07
C ALA A 27 7.24 19.88 -3.13
N THR A 28 6.63 18.76 -3.50
CA THR A 28 5.49 18.72 -4.41
C THR A 28 4.31 19.39 -3.72
N GLU A 29 3.76 20.46 -4.32
CA GLU A 29 2.49 21.02 -3.87
C GLU A 29 1.38 19.96 -3.97
N PRO A 30 0.42 19.95 -3.03
CA PRO A 30 -0.70 19.01 -3.08
C PRO A 30 -1.53 19.20 -4.35
N VAL A 31 -1.73 18.11 -5.10
CA VAL A 31 -2.61 18.12 -6.28
C VAL A 31 -4.04 17.91 -5.81
N LEU A 32 -4.84 18.97 -5.81
CA LEU A 32 -6.27 18.91 -5.48
C LEU A 32 -7.05 18.18 -6.59
N VAL A 33 -7.47 16.95 -6.32
CA VAL A 33 -8.41 16.21 -7.18
C VAL A 33 -9.76 16.17 -6.46
N ASN A 34 -10.77 16.89 -6.96
CA ASN A 34 -12.14 16.92 -6.41
C ASN A 34 -12.23 17.24 -4.90
N GLY A 35 -11.35 18.11 -4.41
CA GLY A 35 -11.26 18.50 -3.00
C GLY A 35 -10.65 17.44 -2.08
N ILE A 36 -10.24 16.29 -2.61
CA ILE A 36 -9.40 15.33 -1.89
C ILE A 36 -7.96 15.85 -1.98
N ASP A 37 -7.32 16.04 -0.84
CA ASP A 37 -5.90 16.34 -0.77
C ASP A 37 -5.13 15.02 -0.91
N LEU A 38 -5.02 14.54 -2.15
CA LEU A 38 -4.18 13.40 -2.51
C LEU A 38 -2.78 13.92 -2.82
N SER A 39 -1.91 13.90 -1.81
CA SER A 39 -0.49 14.15 -2.02
C SER A 39 0.23 12.82 -2.25
N VAL A 40 1.01 12.73 -3.34
CA VAL A 40 1.99 11.66 -3.52
C VAL A 40 3.30 12.15 -2.92
N ASN A 41 3.71 11.51 -1.83
CA ASN A 41 4.95 11.83 -1.14
C ASN A 41 6.02 10.80 -1.53
N ALA A 42 6.98 11.24 -2.35
CA ALA A 42 8.16 10.46 -2.73
C ALA A 42 9.37 10.99 -1.95
N GLN A 43 9.86 10.22 -0.98
CA GLN A 43 11.06 10.51 -0.20
C GLN A 43 12.15 9.50 -0.54
N ASN A 44 13.40 9.95 -0.67
CA ASN A 44 14.53 9.06 -0.93
C ASN A 44 14.63 8.00 0.17
N GLY A 45 14.51 6.72 -0.20
CA GLY A 45 14.58 5.59 0.74
C GLY A 45 13.25 5.15 1.35
N ALA A 46 12.14 5.87 1.09
CA ALA A 46 10.79 5.40 1.41
C ALA A 46 10.09 4.85 0.16
N LEU A 47 9.19 3.88 0.35
CA LEU A 47 8.19 3.59 -0.67
C LEU A 47 7.33 4.83 -0.90
N PRO A 48 7.09 5.26 -2.15
CA PRO A 48 6.14 6.32 -2.45
C PRO A 48 4.77 6.03 -1.83
N GLN A 49 4.21 7.01 -1.11
CA GLN A 49 2.89 6.90 -0.47
C GLN A 49 1.93 7.97 -1.01
N SER A 50 0.65 7.61 -1.12
CA SER A 50 -0.46 8.52 -1.34
C SER A 50 -1.18 8.71 -0.01
N VAL A 51 -1.39 9.97 0.37
CA VAL A 51 -2.12 10.32 1.60
C VAL A 51 -3.50 10.83 1.22
N ASP A 52 -4.56 10.28 1.83
CA ASP A 52 -5.91 10.84 1.78
C ASP A 52 -6.30 11.33 3.17
N THR A 53 -6.29 12.64 3.36
CA THR A 53 -6.62 13.28 4.64
C THR A 53 -8.10 13.19 5.00
N ARG A 54 -9.00 13.07 4.01
CA ARG A 54 -10.45 12.91 4.29
C ARG A 54 -10.75 11.49 4.75
N ALA A 55 -10.17 10.50 4.07
CA ALA A 55 -10.32 9.09 4.44
C ALA A 55 -9.42 8.71 5.64
N LYS A 56 -8.43 9.54 5.98
CA LYS A 56 -7.42 9.30 7.03
C LYS A 56 -6.55 8.10 6.72
N THR A 57 -6.11 7.98 5.47
CA THR A 57 -5.40 6.79 4.98
C THR A 57 -4.04 7.15 4.41
N VAL A 58 -3.09 6.24 4.59
CA VAL A 58 -1.80 6.23 3.91
C VAL A 58 -1.76 4.93 3.09
N VAL A 59 -1.70 5.10 1.78
CA VAL A 59 -1.74 4.01 0.80
C VAL A 59 -0.43 4.00 0.05
N SER A 60 0.13 2.83 -0.24
CA SER A 60 1.29 2.77 -1.14
C SER A 60 0.90 3.37 -2.50
N ALA A 61 1.58 4.45 -2.91
CA ALA A 61 1.34 5.08 -4.22
C ALA A 61 1.78 4.15 -5.35
N GLU A 62 2.70 3.23 -5.10
CA GLU A 62 3.02 2.19 -6.08
C GLU A 62 1.94 1.11 -6.16
N SER A 63 1.15 0.97 -5.09
CA SER A 63 -0.04 0.12 -4.99
C SER A 63 -1.31 0.81 -5.49
N HIS A 64 -1.25 1.86 -6.33
CA HIS A 64 -2.44 2.40 -7.02
C HIS A 64 -3.23 1.31 -7.79
N THR A 65 -2.66 0.11 -7.95
CA THR A 65 -3.25 -1.07 -8.59
C THR A 65 -3.99 -2.01 -7.61
N LEU A 66 -3.74 -1.94 -6.30
CA LEU A 66 -4.25 -2.88 -5.29
C LEU A 66 -4.82 -2.21 -4.03
N GLY A 67 -4.59 -0.91 -3.84
CA GLY A 67 -5.11 -0.15 -2.70
C GLY A 67 -4.53 -0.55 -1.35
N LEU A 68 -3.33 -1.13 -1.28
CA LEU A 68 -2.70 -1.53 -0.02
C LEU A 68 -2.37 -0.31 0.84
N GLY A 69 -2.94 -0.26 2.04
CA GLY A 69 -2.77 0.89 2.91
C GLY A 69 -3.25 0.65 4.32
N VAL A 70 -3.07 1.69 5.13
CA VAL A 70 -3.47 1.71 6.53
C VAL A 70 -4.28 2.99 6.80
N GLY A 71 -5.40 2.82 7.49
CA GLY A 71 -6.20 3.91 8.05
C GLY A 71 -5.71 4.28 9.44
N LEU A 72 -5.86 5.56 9.79
CA LEU A 72 -5.51 6.08 11.12
C LEU A 72 -6.77 6.43 11.92
N PRO A 73 -6.78 6.14 13.23
CA PRO A 73 -7.84 6.57 14.13
C PRO A 73 -7.70 8.06 14.46
N GLY A 74 -8.79 8.66 14.97
CA GLY A 74 -8.83 10.06 15.38
C GLY A 74 -9.14 11.05 14.26
N GLU A 75 -8.85 12.32 14.52
CA GLU A 75 -9.09 13.46 13.62
C GLU A 75 -7.79 13.99 13.04
N VAL A 76 -7.79 14.39 11.76
CA VAL A 76 -6.60 14.95 11.12
C VAL A 76 -6.25 16.29 11.76
N VAL A 77 -4.97 16.47 12.08
CA VAL A 77 -4.41 17.71 12.62
C VAL A 77 -3.20 18.13 11.80
N GLU A 78 -2.64 19.30 12.11
CA GLU A 78 -1.42 19.76 11.45
C GLU A 78 -0.28 18.74 11.60
N THR A 79 0.30 18.37 10.47
CA THR A 79 1.28 17.32 10.39
C THR A 79 2.55 17.72 11.14
N THR A 80 2.82 17.01 12.22
CA THR A 80 3.93 17.30 13.13
C THR A 80 4.49 15.99 13.63
N ALA A 81 5.82 15.87 13.68
CA ALA A 81 6.47 14.66 14.15
C ALA A 81 6.20 14.42 15.64
N VAL A 82 5.96 13.16 16.00
CA VAL A 82 6.12 12.71 17.39
C VAL A 82 7.61 12.77 17.73
N PRO A 83 8.02 13.45 18.81
CA PRO A 83 9.40 13.40 19.27
C PRO A 83 9.78 11.97 19.65
N LEU A 84 10.88 11.46 19.10
CA LEU A 84 11.40 10.13 19.40
C LEU A 84 12.72 10.24 20.16
N THR A 85 12.80 9.56 21.28
CA THR A 85 14.01 9.45 22.11
C THR A 85 14.14 8.04 22.67
N GLY A 86 15.35 7.66 23.07
CA GLY A 86 15.59 6.39 23.75
C GLY A 86 15.18 5.16 22.94
N GLU A 87 14.58 4.18 23.61
CA GLU A 87 14.20 2.89 23.01
C GLU A 87 13.23 3.05 21.83
N ALA A 88 12.26 3.95 21.91
CA ALA A 88 11.33 4.20 20.81
C ALA A 88 12.04 4.65 19.52
N ALA A 89 13.15 5.39 19.64
CA ALA A 89 13.95 5.80 18.48
C ALA A 89 14.72 4.62 17.86
N ALA A 90 15.11 3.63 18.65
CA ALA A 90 15.78 2.42 18.16
C ALA A 90 14.84 1.52 17.33
N HIS A 91 13.53 1.61 17.57
CA HIS A 91 12.49 0.87 16.84
C HIS A 91 11.86 1.67 15.68
N PHE A 92 12.29 2.92 15.48
CA PHE A 92 11.81 3.77 14.39
C PHE A 92 12.49 3.42 13.07
N ASN A 93 11.67 3.17 12.04
CA ASN A 93 12.09 2.83 10.68
C ASN A 93 11.54 3.81 9.63
N GLY A 94 10.88 4.88 10.07
CA GLY A 94 10.35 5.90 9.18
C GLY A 94 11.45 6.69 8.50
N VAL A 95 11.17 7.15 7.28
CA VAL A 95 12.09 7.89 6.43
C VAL A 95 11.46 9.21 6.03
N GLY A 96 12.25 10.29 6.08
CA GLY A 96 11.84 11.61 5.63
C GLY A 96 10.82 12.27 6.57
N MET A 97 9.97 13.11 5.98
CA MET A 97 8.98 13.89 6.71
C MET A 97 7.74 13.07 7.08
N PRO A 98 7.04 13.44 8.17
CA PRO A 98 5.70 12.93 8.47
C PRO A 98 4.75 12.99 7.25
N LEU A 99 3.98 11.93 7.04
CA LEU A 99 3.00 11.81 5.96
C LEU A 99 1.61 12.31 6.40
N LEU A 100 1.16 11.86 7.57
CA LEU A 100 -0.16 12.16 8.11
C LEU A 100 -0.08 12.17 9.63
N THR A 101 -0.77 13.13 10.26
CA THR A 101 -0.93 13.17 11.71
C THR A 101 -2.39 13.21 12.08
N THR A 102 -2.80 12.35 13.01
CA THR A 102 -4.13 12.38 13.62
C THR A 102 -4.04 12.56 15.14
N SER A 103 -5.11 13.06 15.75
CA SER A 103 -5.24 13.21 17.19
C SER A 103 -6.46 12.46 17.69
N LEU A 104 -6.28 11.78 18.81
CA LEU A 104 -7.33 11.27 19.69
C LEU A 104 -7.23 12.03 21.02
N ASP A 105 -8.23 11.87 21.88
CA ASP A 105 -8.16 12.45 23.22
C ASP A 105 -6.93 11.89 23.96
N GLY A 106 -6.00 12.77 24.32
CA GLY A 106 -4.75 12.39 24.99
C GLY A 106 -3.75 11.58 24.18
N ALA A 107 -3.94 11.38 22.87
CA ALA A 107 -2.97 10.70 22.03
C ALA A 107 -2.81 11.34 20.64
N LYS A 108 -1.61 11.24 20.09
CA LYS A 108 -1.27 11.76 18.76
C LYS A 108 -0.57 10.70 17.95
N LEU A 109 -1.02 10.50 16.71
CA LEU A 109 -0.48 9.49 15.81
C LEU A 109 0.18 10.17 14.63
N THR A 110 1.44 9.85 14.35
CA THR A 110 2.15 10.37 13.17
C THR A 110 2.67 9.21 12.34
N THR A 111 2.32 9.20 11.05
CA THR A 111 2.74 8.15 10.12
C THR A 111 3.88 8.62 9.24
N PHE A 112 4.84 7.73 9.02
CA PHE A 112 6.01 7.91 8.17
C PHE A 112 6.06 6.80 7.13
N GLY A 113 6.60 7.08 5.94
CA GLY A 113 6.92 6.04 4.98
C GLY A 113 8.14 5.24 5.44
N THR A 114 8.20 3.96 5.11
CA THR A 114 9.39 3.11 5.31
C THR A 114 9.86 2.57 3.96
N ALA A 115 10.99 1.86 3.93
CA ALA A 115 11.51 1.25 2.70
C ALA A 115 10.56 0.22 2.06
N ASN A 116 9.59 -0.31 2.81
CA ASN A 116 8.64 -1.31 2.32
C ASN A 116 7.19 -1.07 2.75
N GLY A 117 6.84 0.11 3.29
CA GLY A 117 5.48 0.40 3.72
C GLY A 117 5.38 1.68 4.53
N SER A 118 4.81 1.60 5.73
CA SER A 118 4.67 2.74 6.63
C SER A 118 4.79 2.33 8.10
N GLN A 119 5.15 3.28 8.95
CA GLN A 119 5.13 3.13 10.40
C GLN A 119 4.35 4.29 11.01
N SER A 120 3.36 3.96 11.83
CA SER A 120 2.55 4.93 12.57
C SER A 120 3.01 4.94 14.01
N LEU A 121 3.47 6.09 14.50
CA LEU A 121 3.88 6.26 15.89
C LEU A 121 2.75 6.88 16.68
N ILE A 122 2.31 6.18 17.72
CA ILE A 122 1.34 6.65 18.70
C ILE A 122 2.12 7.28 19.85
N SER A 123 1.83 8.55 20.17
CA SER A 123 2.30 9.24 21.38
C SER A 123 1.12 9.40 22.33
N ILE A 124 1.12 8.63 23.41
CA ILE A 124 0.11 8.63 24.46
C ILE A 124 0.57 9.60 25.53
N GLY A 125 -0.20 10.66 25.78
CA GLY A 125 0.23 11.79 26.60
C GLY A 125 -0.01 11.65 28.09
N PHE A 126 -0.99 10.84 28.52
CA PHE A 126 -1.37 10.68 29.92
C PHE A 126 -2.24 9.43 30.14
N ASN A 127 -2.48 9.07 31.41
CA ASN A 127 -3.15 7.82 31.80
C ASN A 127 -4.61 7.68 31.39
N ALA A 128 -5.34 8.78 31.24
CA ALA A 128 -6.72 8.78 30.79
C ALA A 128 -6.85 8.73 29.25
N ALA A 129 -5.74 8.70 28.50
CA ALA A 129 -5.78 8.47 27.07
C ALA A 129 -6.28 7.05 26.74
N PRO A 130 -6.82 6.81 25.52
CA PRO A 130 -7.27 5.50 25.08
C PRO A 130 -6.16 4.44 25.16
N THR A 131 -6.51 3.22 25.55
CA THR A 131 -5.60 2.07 25.49
C THR A 131 -5.73 1.28 24.19
N GLN A 132 -6.69 1.63 23.32
CA GLN A 132 -7.02 0.91 22.09
C GLN A 132 -6.90 1.84 20.88
N TYR A 133 -6.21 1.38 19.85
CA TYR A 133 -5.97 2.13 18.61
C TYR A 133 -6.29 1.26 17.40
N ASP A 134 -7.30 1.69 16.63
CA ASP A 134 -7.81 0.93 15.49
C ASP A 134 -7.16 1.41 14.19
N PHE A 135 -6.51 0.49 13.49
CA PHE A 135 -5.89 0.68 12.19
C PHE A 135 -6.62 -0.15 11.14
N PRO A 136 -7.62 0.42 10.44
CA PRO A 136 -8.26 -0.25 9.32
C PRO A 136 -7.24 -0.58 8.23
N LEU A 137 -7.07 -1.86 7.90
CA LEU A 137 -6.21 -2.27 6.80
C LEU A 137 -6.99 -2.20 5.49
N ILE A 138 -6.40 -1.55 4.49
CA ILE A 138 -6.93 -1.49 3.14
C ILE A 138 -6.20 -2.58 2.36
N ILE A 139 -6.91 -3.66 2.06
CA ILE A 139 -6.38 -4.85 1.41
C ILE A 139 -7.38 -5.36 0.37
N PRO A 140 -6.96 -6.20 -0.61
CA PRO A 140 -7.89 -6.86 -1.51
C PRO A 140 -9.01 -7.58 -0.76
N SER A 141 -10.23 -7.56 -1.30
CA SER A 141 -11.41 -8.14 -0.64
C SER A 141 -11.33 -9.66 -0.45
N ASP A 142 -10.45 -10.32 -1.20
CA ASP A 142 -10.16 -11.75 -1.14
C ASP A 142 -8.90 -12.07 -0.33
N ALA A 143 -8.24 -11.05 0.24
CA ALA A 143 -7.13 -11.21 1.16
C ALA A 143 -7.63 -11.39 2.61
N THR A 144 -6.81 -12.04 3.42
CA THR A 144 -7.08 -12.32 4.83
C THR A 144 -5.95 -11.80 5.70
N VAL A 145 -6.28 -11.47 6.96
CA VAL A 145 -5.31 -11.05 7.97
C VAL A 145 -5.32 -12.08 9.09
N THR A 146 -4.14 -12.55 9.48
CA THR A 146 -3.96 -13.53 10.55
C THR A 146 -2.88 -13.03 11.50
N LEU A 147 -3.15 -13.06 12.81
CA LEU A 147 -2.12 -12.78 13.82
C LEU A 147 -1.03 -13.86 13.76
N SER A 148 0.21 -13.41 13.90
CA SER A 148 1.40 -14.26 13.90
C SER A 148 1.79 -14.65 15.33
N GLU A 149 2.47 -15.79 15.50
CA GLU A 149 2.92 -16.26 16.83
C GLU A 149 3.91 -15.30 17.51
N ASP A 150 4.62 -14.48 16.73
CA ASP A 150 5.57 -13.47 17.21
C ASP A 150 4.90 -12.17 17.69
N GLY A 151 3.56 -12.10 17.67
CA GLY A 151 2.79 -10.91 18.07
C GLY A 151 2.58 -9.89 16.96
N GLY A 152 2.98 -10.20 15.72
CA GLY A 152 2.65 -9.42 14.52
C GLY A 152 1.39 -9.90 13.80
N ALA A 153 1.30 -9.61 12.51
CA ALA A 153 0.26 -10.16 11.63
C ALA A 153 0.77 -10.41 10.20
N ALA A 154 0.19 -11.39 9.52
CA ALA A 154 0.41 -11.65 8.11
C ALA A 154 -0.85 -11.33 7.30
N ILE A 155 -0.67 -10.71 6.14
CA ILE A 155 -1.71 -10.40 5.17
C ILE A 155 -1.49 -11.33 3.98
N THR A 156 -2.47 -12.18 3.68
CA THR A 156 -2.33 -13.27 2.71
C THR A 156 -3.41 -13.17 1.64
N SER A 157 -3.04 -13.29 0.36
CA SER A 157 -3.98 -13.33 -0.76
C SER A 157 -4.81 -14.61 -0.76
N ALA A 158 -5.86 -14.65 -1.59
CA ALA A 158 -6.66 -15.86 -1.80
C ALA A 158 -5.85 -17.07 -2.29
N THR A 159 -4.67 -16.86 -2.89
CA THR A 159 -3.79 -17.93 -3.37
C THR A 159 -2.83 -18.46 -2.29
N GLY A 160 -2.91 -17.95 -1.05
CA GLY A 160 -2.02 -18.34 0.04
C GLY A 160 -0.67 -17.62 0.04
N THR A 161 -0.50 -16.58 -0.78
CA THR A 161 0.74 -15.80 -0.85
C THR A 161 0.70 -14.65 0.15
N THR A 162 1.71 -14.49 0.98
CA THR A 162 1.85 -13.30 1.83
C THR A 162 2.11 -12.07 0.96
N ILE A 163 1.27 -11.04 1.12
CA ILE A 163 1.31 -9.79 0.36
C ILE A 163 1.68 -8.59 1.25
N GLY A 164 1.66 -8.79 2.57
CA GLY A 164 2.12 -7.82 3.55
C GLY A 164 2.21 -8.41 4.95
N THR A 165 2.86 -7.70 5.84
CA THR A 165 3.08 -8.08 7.23
C THR A 165 2.97 -6.87 8.13
N VAL A 166 2.55 -7.10 9.37
CA VAL A 166 2.65 -6.13 10.46
C VAL A 166 3.71 -6.66 11.42
N ALA A 167 4.70 -5.84 11.73
CA ALA A 167 5.74 -6.20 12.71
C ALA A 167 5.11 -6.39 14.11
N PRO A 168 5.74 -7.19 15.00
CA PRO A 168 5.27 -7.31 16.37
C PRO A 168 5.08 -5.96 17.06
N ALA A 169 3.98 -5.82 17.80
CA ALA A 169 3.68 -4.60 18.54
C ALA A 169 4.78 -4.29 19.56
N TRP A 170 5.18 -3.03 19.65
CA TRP A 170 6.02 -2.54 20.75
C TRP A 170 5.48 -1.24 21.32
N ALA A 171 5.77 -1.01 22.59
CA ALA A 171 5.46 0.23 23.30
C ALA A 171 6.51 0.48 24.38
N TYR A 172 6.94 1.73 24.52
CA TYR A 172 7.91 2.17 25.53
C TYR A 172 7.47 3.47 26.18
N ASP A 173 7.66 3.58 27.48
CA ASP A 173 7.41 4.80 28.23
C ASP A 173 8.56 5.82 28.06
N ALA A 174 8.40 7.02 28.61
CA ALA A 174 9.39 8.10 28.47
C ALA A 174 10.74 7.80 29.14
N ALA A 175 10.80 6.81 30.04
CA ALA A 175 12.02 6.33 30.67
C ALA A 175 12.66 5.15 29.91
N GLY A 176 12.03 4.67 28.83
CA GLY A 176 12.47 3.52 28.05
C GLY A 176 12.02 2.18 28.62
N VAL A 177 11.07 2.17 29.56
CA VAL A 177 10.49 0.94 30.11
C VAL A 177 9.49 0.36 29.12
N ALA A 178 9.61 -0.94 28.82
CA ALA A 178 8.66 -1.63 27.95
C ALA A 178 7.26 -1.63 28.57
N VAL A 179 6.27 -1.23 27.77
CA VAL A 179 4.86 -1.21 28.13
C VAL A 179 4.18 -2.41 27.44
N PRO A 180 3.39 -3.23 28.16
CA PRO A 180 2.71 -4.36 27.53
C PRO A 180 1.80 -3.90 26.39
N THR A 181 1.93 -4.54 25.23
CA THR A 181 1.10 -4.25 24.05
C THR A 181 0.91 -5.51 23.21
N HIS A 182 -0.23 -5.60 22.53
CA HIS A 182 -0.54 -6.69 21.59
C HIS A 182 -1.53 -6.22 20.52
N PHE A 183 -1.65 -7.00 19.44
CA PHE A 183 -2.69 -6.80 18.44
C PHE A 183 -3.89 -7.74 18.66
N GLU A 184 -5.06 -7.21 18.32
CA GLU A 184 -6.31 -7.93 18.14
C GLU A 184 -6.86 -7.67 16.73
N LEU A 185 -7.63 -8.61 16.18
CA LEU A 185 -8.26 -8.45 14.87
C LEU A 185 -9.78 -8.36 15.01
N VAL A 186 -10.36 -7.33 14.41
CA VAL A 186 -11.80 -7.16 14.25
C VAL A 186 -12.12 -7.01 12.76
N GLY A 187 -12.35 -8.15 12.09
CA GLY A 187 -12.43 -8.17 10.63
C GLY A 187 -11.07 -7.86 10.00
N THR A 188 -11.00 -6.80 9.18
CA THR A 188 -9.73 -6.29 8.62
C THR A 188 -9.15 -5.10 9.42
N VAL A 189 -9.74 -4.78 10.58
CA VAL A 189 -9.20 -3.76 11.48
C VAL A 189 -8.16 -4.40 12.39
N LEU A 190 -6.93 -3.92 12.30
CA LEU A 190 -5.88 -4.23 13.25
C LEU A 190 -6.02 -3.29 14.45
N ARG A 191 -6.42 -3.84 15.59
CA ARG A 191 -6.52 -3.09 16.83
C ARG A 191 -5.28 -3.32 17.65
N GLN A 192 -4.54 -2.26 17.98
CA GLN A 192 -3.47 -2.36 18.97
C GLN A 192 -4.00 -2.01 20.35
N ILE A 193 -3.67 -2.85 21.33
CA ILE A 193 -3.88 -2.59 22.74
C ILE A 193 -2.55 -2.18 23.35
N VAL A 194 -2.49 -1.05 24.06
CA VAL A 194 -1.34 -0.61 24.86
C VAL A 194 -1.80 -0.53 26.32
N ASP A 195 -1.39 -1.50 27.13
CA ASP A 195 -1.79 -1.56 28.55
C ASP A 195 -0.91 -0.63 29.39
N HIS A 196 -1.29 0.65 29.38
CA HIS A 196 -0.65 1.69 30.16
C HIS A 196 -1.45 2.10 31.40
N SER A 197 -2.18 1.15 31.99
CA SER A 197 -2.97 1.41 33.20
C SER A 197 -2.12 1.49 34.49
N ASP A 198 -0.86 1.05 34.42
CA ASP A 198 0.09 1.12 35.53
C ASP A 198 0.55 2.56 35.81
N THR A 199 0.34 2.99 37.06
CA THR A 199 0.72 4.31 37.56
C THR A 199 2.23 4.56 37.66
N SER A 200 3.06 3.53 37.52
CA SER A 200 4.52 3.64 37.55
C SER A 200 5.14 4.05 36.21
N LEU A 201 4.37 4.02 35.12
CA LEU A 201 4.82 4.39 33.79
C LEU A 201 4.97 5.90 33.63
N SER A 202 5.99 6.30 32.86
CA SER A 202 6.27 7.71 32.56
C SER A 202 5.73 8.09 31.18
N TYR A 203 4.95 9.17 31.11
CA TYR A 203 4.45 9.70 29.85
C TYR A 203 5.41 10.72 29.21
N PRO A 204 5.41 10.89 27.86
CA PRO A 204 4.56 10.17 26.92
C PRO A 204 5.03 8.74 26.67
N ILE A 205 4.08 7.83 26.48
CA ILE A 205 4.34 6.47 25.99
C ILE A 205 4.33 6.51 24.47
N THR A 206 5.32 5.89 23.84
CA THR A 206 5.39 5.74 22.39
C THR A 206 5.14 4.29 22.00
N ALA A 207 4.27 4.06 21.02
CA ALA A 207 3.97 2.74 20.48
C ALA A 207 3.86 2.80 18.95
N ASP A 208 3.83 1.65 18.28
CA ASP A 208 3.57 1.57 16.84
C ASP A 208 2.53 0.54 16.42
N PRO A 209 2.03 0.67 15.19
CA PRO A 209 2.31 -0.43 14.26
C PRO A 209 3.20 0.00 13.10
N ARG A 210 4.02 -0.96 12.64
CA ARG A 210 4.72 -0.91 11.35
C ARG A 210 4.13 -1.93 10.39
N VAL A 211 3.65 -1.44 9.25
CA VAL A 211 3.13 -2.26 8.16
C VAL A 211 4.12 -2.27 7.00
N SER A 212 4.42 -3.46 6.50
CA SER A 212 5.28 -3.71 5.35
C SER A 212 4.49 -4.46 4.28
N TRP A 213 4.75 -4.14 3.02
CA TRP A 213 4.18 -4.80 1.86
C TRP A 213 5.26 -5.64 1.21
N GLU A 214 4.91 -6.85 0.78
CA GLU A 214 5.88 -7.72 0.12
C GLU A 214 6.07 -7.29 -1.33
N TRP A 215 7.32 -7.37 -1.82
CA TRP A 215 7.65 -6.89 -3.16
C TRP A 215 7.27 -7.89 -4.26
N TRP A 216 7.28 -9.19 -3.95
CA TRP A 216 6.85 -10.20 -4.91
C TRP A 216 5.34 -10.06 -5.10
N GLY A 217 4.92 -9.74 -6.31
CA GLY A 217 3.51 -9.55 -6.61
C GLY A 217 2.92 -10.78 -7.29
N VAL A 218 2.06 -10.56 -8.28
CA VAL A 218 1.39 -11.65 -8.99
C VAL A 218 2.22 -12.11 -10.18
N ALA A 219 2.30 -13.42 -10.37
CA ALA A 219 2.85 -14.03 -11.58
C ALA A 219 1.74 -14.69 -12.39
N VAL A 220 1.44 -14.16 -13.59
CA VAL A 220 0.51 -14.78 -14.53
C VAL A 220 1.33 -15.47 -15.62
N LYS A 221 1.43 -16.80 -15.53
CA LYS A 221 2.10 -17.63 -16.55
C LYS A 221 1.08 -18.19 -17.53
N LEU A 222 1.23 -17.86 -18.80
CA LEU A 222 0.44 -18.42 -19.88
C LEU A 222 0.89 -19.85 -20.19
N THR A 223 0.01 -20.66 -20.79
CA THR A 223 0.42 -21.91 -21.46
C THR A 223 1.26 -21.62 -22.71
N HIS A 224 1.93 -22.65 -23.24
CA HIS A 224 2.70 -22.52 -24.49
C HIS A 224 1.79 -22.09 -25.66
N SER A 225 0.61 -22.69 -25.77
CA SER A 225 -0.37 -22.34 -26.81
C SER A 225 -0.86 -20.89 -26.70
N GLU A 226 -1.18 -20.42 -25.50
CA GLU A 226 -1.57 -19.02 -25.27
C GLU A 226 -0.41 -18.06 -25.56
N THR A 227 0.83 -18.46 -25.22
CA THR A 227 2.03 -17.67 -25.53
C THR A 227 2.22 -17.50 -27.03
N VAL A 228 2.06 -18.58 -27.81
CA VAL A 228 2.14 -18.54 -29.29
C VAL A 228 1.06 -17.62 -29.87
N ASP A 229 -0.17 -17.76 -29.38
CA ASP A 229 -1.31 -16.96 -29.86
C ASP A 229 -1.11 -15.46 -29.59
N VAL A 230 -0.68 -15.10 -28.38
CA VAL A 230 -0.35 -13.71 -28.01
C VAL A 230 0.84 -13.18 -28.83
N ALA A 231 1.84 -14.01 -29.15
CA ALA A 231 2.98 -13.60 -29.97
C ALA A 231 2.58 -13.29 -31.42
N SER A 232 1.67 -14.08 -31.99
CA SER A 232 1.15 -13.91 -33.36
C SER A 232 0.22 -12.70 -33.48
N ASN A 233 -0.55 -12.41 -32.44
CA ASN A 233 -1.54 -11.33 -32.41
C ASN A 233 -1.13 -10.14 -31.53
N PHE A 234 0.18 -9.94 -31.31
CA PHE A 234 0.67 -9.01 -30.29
C PHE A 234 0.25 -7.56 -30.55
N GLN A 235 -0.74 -7.10 -29.79
CA GLN A 235 -1.24 -5.73 -29.71
C GLN A 235 -1.75 -5.44 -28.29
N PRO A 236 -1.84 -4.17 -27.85
CA PRO A 236 -2.22 -3.83 -26.47
C PRO A 236 -3.49 -4.52 -25.98
N ALA A 237 -4.56 -4.48 -26.77
CA ALA A 237 -5.84 -5.05 -26.39
C ALA A 237 -5.77 -6.58 -26.19
N TYR A 238 -4.99 -7.27 -27.03
CA TYR A 238 -4.88 -8.73 -26.99
C TYR A 238 -3.97 -9.23 -25.86
N ALA A 239 -2.86 -8.52 -25.63
CA ALA A 239 -2.03 -8.77 -24.46
C ALA A 239 -2.80 -8.52 -23.16
N ALA A 240 -3.70 -7.53 -23.15
CA ALA A 240 -4.52 -7.23 -21.99
C ALA A 240 -5.53 -8.34 -21.69
N THR A 241 -6.18 -8.91 -22.70
CA THR A 241 -7.07 -10.05 -22.49
C THR A 241 -6.32 -11.29 -22.00
N ALA A 242 -5.10 -11.53 -22.49
CA ALA A 242 -4.33 -12.71 -22.09
C ALA A 242 -3.77 -12.62 -20.67
N PHE A 243 -3.28 -11.45 -20.25
CA PHE A 243 -2.65 -11.30 -18.94
C PHE A 243 -3.57 -10.70 -17.88
N CYS A 244 -4.28 -9.62 -18.22
CA CYS A 244 -4.94 -8.80 -17.20
C CYS A 244 -6.16 -9.49 -16.58
N LEU A 245 -6.86 -10.38 -17.30
CA LEU A 245 -8.00 -11.13 -16.74
C LEU A 245 -7.62 -12.02 -15.56
N TYR A 246 -6.35 -12.45 -15.48
CA TYR A 246 -5.83 -13.32 -14.44
C TYR A 246 -5.08 -12.56 -13.34
N VAL A 247 -5.07 -11.23 -13.37
CA VAL A 247 -4.61 -10.41 -12.25
C VAL A 247 -5.80 -10.21 -11.32
N PRO A 248 -5.82 -10.81 -10.12
CA PRO A 248 -7.05 -11.01 -9.34
C PRO A 248 -7.62 -9.75 -8.64
N VAL A 249 -7.31 -8.53 -9.11
CA VAL A 249 -7.79 -7.30 -8.47
C VAL A 249 -8.32 -6.29 -9.51
N PRO A 250 -9.55 -5.77 -9.35
CA PRO A 250 -10.19 -4.90 -10.35
C PRO A 250 -9.39 -3.66 -10.73
N ILE A 251 -8.70 -3.07 -9.76
CA ILE A 251 -7.85 -1.88 -9.98
C ILE A 251 -6.55 -2.27 -10.71
N ALA A 252 -6.07 -3.50 -10.50
CA ALA A 252 -4.91 -4.04 -11.19
C ALA A 252 -5.22 -4.40 -12.65
N ASN A 253 -6.49 -4.63 -13.03
CA ASN A 253 -6.87 -4.80 -14.45
C ASN A 253 -6.66 -3.51 -15.24
N VAL A 254 -7.09 -2.36 -14.70
CA VAL A 254 -6.88 -1.04 -15.31
C VAL A 254 -5.39 -0.72 -15.39
N ALA A 255 -4.66 -0.98 -14.30
CA ALA A 255 -3.23 -0.78 -14.26
C ALA A 255 -2.46 -1.72 -15.19
N CYS A 256 -2.91 -2.96 -15.35
CA CYS A 256 -2.34 -3.92 -16.28
C CYS A 256 -2.47 -3.45 -17.73
N VAL A 257 -3.65 -2.94 -18.11
CA VAL A 257 -3.85 -2.32 -19.43
C VAL A 257 -2.89 -1.14 -19.63
N PHE A 258 -2.74 -0.29 -18.62
CA PHE A 258 -1.79 0.83 -18.67
C PHE A 258 -0.32 0.36 -18.78
N ALA A 259 0.07 -0.65 -17.99
CA ALA A 259 1.40 -1.25 -18.02
C ALA A 259 1.72 -1.79 -19.41
N ILE A 260 0.79 -2.52 -20.02
CA ILE A 260 0.90 -2.99 -21.40
C ILE A 260 1.12 -1.79 -22.32
N ASN A 261 0.25 -0.79 -22.31
CA ASN A 261 0.38 0.37 -23.21
C ASN A 261 1.73 1.11 -23.04
N LEU A 262 2.25 1.21 -21.81
CA LEU A 262 3.54 1.85 -21.52
C LEU A 262 4.75 0.99 -21.92
N ARG A 263 4.63 -0.33 -21.82
CA ARG A 263 5.75 -1.30 -21.89
C ARG A 263 5.66 -2.30 -23.04
N LEU A 264 4.68 -2.20 -23.93
CA LEU A 264 4.46 -3.10 -25.08
C LEU A 264 5.76 -3.46 -25.80
N TRP A 265 6.58 -2.45 -26.08
CA TRP A 265 7.85 -2.61 -26.80
C TRP A 265 8.86 -3.49 -26.03
N THR A 266 8.87 -3.42 -24.70
CA THR A 266 9.72 -4.28 -23.85
C THR A 266 9.16 -5.68 -23.67
N TRP A 267 7.83 -5.86 -23.74
CA TRP A 267 7.17 -7.15 -23.49
C TRP A 267 7.05 -8.00 -24.76
N GLN A 268 7.02 -7.38 -25.94
CA GLN A 268 6.89 -8.11 -27.20
C GLN A 268 8.00 -9.13 -27.42
N LYS A 269 9.24 -8.74 -27.14
CA LYS A 269 10.42 -9.58 -27.35
C LYS A 269 10.38 -10.87 -26.51
N PRO A 270 10.26 -10.83 -25.17
CA PRO A 270 10.24 -12.05 -24.36
C PRO A 270 9.06 -12.97 -24.71
N ILE A 271 7.91 -12.41 -25.10
CA ILE A 271 6.75 -13.19 -25.56
C ILE A 271 7.05 -13.93 -26.86
N LYS A 272 7.58 -13.23 -27.87
CA LYS A 272 7.96 -13.85 -29.16
C LYS A 272 9.09 -14.87 -29.00
N ASP A 273 10.06 -14.59 -28.15
CA ASP A 273 11.17 -15.51 -27.86
C ASP A 273 10.66 -16.78 -27.17
N ALA A 274 9.68 -16.67 -26.25
CA ALA A 274 9.05 -17.81 -25.60
C ALA A 274 8.22 -18.65 -26.60
N ALA A 275 7.41 -18.00 -27.45
CA ALA A 275 6.62 -18.68 -28.48
C ALA A 275 7.47 -19.49 -29.47
N ALA A 276 8.69 -19.03 -29.79
CA ALA A 276 9.60 -19.71 -30.72
C ALA A 276 10.29 -20.95 -30.12
N GLN A 277 10.19 -21.17 -28.81
CA GLN A 277 10.90 -22.24 -28.09
C GLN A 277 9.90 -23.27 -27.53
N ALA A 278 10.15 -24.56 -27.77
CA ALA A 278 9.36 -25.62 -27.14
C ALA A 278 9.56 -25.61 -25.62
N GLY A 279 8.47 -25.70 -24.85
CA GLY A 279 8.50 -25.73 -23.38
C GLY A 279 8.79 -24.38 -22.72
N ARG A 280 8.61 -23.26 -23.45
CA ARG A 280 8.77 -21.90 -22.92
C ARG A 280 7.46 -21.12 -22.92
N CYS A 281 7.18 -20.42 -21.83
CA CYS A 281 5.93 -19.72 -21.58
C CYS A 281 6.21 -18.26 -21.23
N ALA A 282 5.36 -17.36 -21.70
CA ALA A 282 5.41 -15.98 -21.27
C ALA A 282 4.78 -15.85 -19.87
N GLN A 283 5.49 -15.19 -18.95
CA GLN A 283 5.00 -14.90 -17.61
C GLN A 283 5.01 -13.40 -17.36
N LEU A 284 3.85 -12.82 -17.05
CA LEU A 284 3.77 -11.47 -16.49
C LEU A 284 4.14 -11.54 -15.02
N ASN A 285 5.17 -10.81 -14.61
CA ASN A 285 5.47 -10.54 -13.22
C ASN A 285 5.01 -9.13 -12.90
N ALA A 286 4.09 -9.03 -11.95
CA ALA A 286 3.45 -7.79 -11.53
C ALA A 286 3.72 -7.58 -10.04
N PRO A 287 4.93 -7.12 -9.66
CA PRO A 287 5.27 -6.84 -8.26
C PRO A 287 4.30 -5.82 -7.65
N TYR A 288 4.02 -5.96 -6.35
CA TYR A 288 3.16 -5.03 -5.61
C TYR A 288 3.85 -3.69 -5.36
N ILE A 289 5.18 -3.71 -5.37
CA ILE A 289 6.07 -2.56 -5.19
C ILE A 289 6.73 -2.21 -6.54
N GLY A 290 6.94 -0.93 -6.82
CA GLY A 290 7.52 -0.37 -8.06
C GLY A 290 6.50 -0.02 -9.14
N GLY A 291 5.20 -0.22 -8.87
CA GLY A 291 4.09 0.09 -9.77
C GLY A 291 4.18 -0.61 -11.14
N VAL A 292 3.38 -0.15 -12.10
CA VAL A 292 3.38 -0.65 -13.50
C VAL A 292 4.75 -0.56 -14.19
N ILE A 293 5.66 0.25 -13.66
CA ILE A 293 7.03 0.41 -14.16
C ILE A 293 7.87 -0.84 -13.87
N ALA A 294 7.68 -1.47 -12.71
CA ALA A 294 8.37 -2.69 -12.31
C ALA A 294 7.75 -3.96 -12.92
N TRP A 295 6.58 -3.86 -13.54
CA TRP A 295 5.95 -4.98 -14.22
C TRP A 295 6.71 -5.36 -15.48
N ASN A 296 6.96 -6.65 -15.65
CA ASN A 296 7.68 -7.18 -16.81
C ASN A 296 7.07 -8.50 -17.30
N VAL A 297 7.40 -8.86 -18.54
CA VAL A 297 7.12 -10.20 -19.06
C VAL A 297 8.44 -10.92 -19.25
N THR A 298 8.55 -12.15 -18.74
CA THR A 298 9.74 -12.99 -18.87
C THR A 298 9.46 -14.25 -19.68
N ASN A 299 10.53 -14.83 -20.24
CA ASN A 299 10.52 -16.10 -20.96
C ASN A 299 10.88 -17.22 -19.98
N GLU A 300 9.86 -17.83 -19.39
CA GLU A 300 9.99 -18.85 -18.36
C GLU A 300 9.85 -20.26 -18.92
N LYS A 301 10.30 -21.26 -18.17
CA LYS A 301 9.91 -22.64 -18.48
C LYS A 301 8.42 -22.82 -18.18
N CYS A 302 7.72 -23.45 -19.12
CA CYS A 302 6.54 -24.22 -18.80
C CYS A 302 7.02 -25.48 -18.04
#